data_AF-X1KMQ0-F1
#
_entry.id   AF-X1KMQ0-F1
#
_cell.length_a   1.000
_cell.length_b   1.000
_cell.length_c   1.000
_cell.angle_alpha   90.00
_cell.angle_beta   90.00
_cell.angle_gamma   90.00
#
_symmetry.space_group_name_H-M   'P 1'
#
loop_
_entity.id
_entity.type
_entity.pdbx_description
1 polymer ?
#
loop_
_entity_poly.entity_id
_entity_poly.type
_entity_poly.pdbx_seq_one_letter_code
_entity_poly.pdbx_strand_id
1 'polypeptide(L)'
;MKFAFHSTAVHDLTVKGHDVWAKDVEEATGGRVKVLTYPGQTLCKGKDTWDAVKGGIADVGWAFEGLFPGKFPVTGVVFLPCLSQRGNAQTYTHVLMDLYNE
;
A
#
# COMPACT_ATOMS: atom_id res chain seq x y z
N MET A 1 0.07 -10.21 12.31
CA MET A 1 0.41 -9.72 10.96
C MET A 1 1.01 -8.33 11.09
N LYS A 2 2.26 -8.13 10.68
CA LYS A 2 2.99 -6.86 10.72
C LYS A 2 2.72 -6.08 9.44
N PHE A 3 2.16 -4.88 9.56
CA PHE A 3 1.83 -4.01 8.44
C PHE A 3 2.74 -2.77 8.44
N ALA A 4 3.63 -2.65 7.46
CA ALA A 4 4.59 -1.56 7.37
C ALA A 4 4.22 -0.52 6.30
N PHE A 5 4.39 0.76 6.65
CA PHE A 5 4.15 1.85 5.71
C PHE A 5 4.92 3.13 6.08
N HIS A 6 5.09 4.00 5.08
CA HIS A 6 5.95 5.17 5.19
C HIS A 6 5.27 6.41 5.78
N SER A 7 3.94 6.52 5.67
CA SER A 7 3.16 7.65 6.20
C SER A 7 3.20 7.66 7.73
N THR A 8 3.22 8.86 8.32
CA THR A 8 3.23 9.01 9.79
C THR A 8 1.88 8.61 10.40
N ALA A 9 1.85 8.37 11.71
CA ALA A 9 0.66 7.89 12.41
C ALA A 9 -0.55 8.84 12.28
N VAL A 10 -0.31 10.15 12.14
CA VAL A 10 -1.37 11.18 12.04
C VAL A 10 -1.73 11.55 10.60
N HIS A 11 -1.07 10.95 9.61
CA HIS A 11 -1.34 11.23 8.21
C HIS A 11 -2.73 10.69 7.83
N ASP A 12 -3.45 11.41 6.97
CA ASP A 12 -4.81 11.04 6.56
C ASP A 12 -4.88 9.63 5.94
N LEU A 13 -3.88 9.22 5.15
CA LEU A 13 -3.78 7.84 4.63
C LEU A 13 -3.71 6.78 5.72
N THR A 14 -3.08 7.10 6.85
CA THR A 14 -2.95 6.17 7.97
C THR A 14 -4.29 6.07 8.70
N VAL A 15 -4.80 7.21 9.17
CA VAL A 15 -6.01 7.27 10.02
C VAL A 15 -7.27 6.82 9.26
N LYS A 16 -7.42 7.24 8.00
CA LYS A 16 -8.62 6.98 7.20
C LYS A 16 -8.49 5.78 6.27
N GLY A 17 -7.28 5.24 6.11
CA GLY A 17 -6.99 4.15 5.17
C GLY A 17 -6.41 2.93 5.88
N HIS A 18 -5.15 3.00 6.31
CA HIS A 18 -4.42 1.85 6.86
C HIS A 18 -5.05 1.30 8.14
N ASP A 19 -5.43 2.16 9.07
CA ASP A 19 -6.02 1.75 10.35
C ASP A 19 -7.44 1.19 10.16
N VAL A 20 -8.20 1.76 9.22
CA VAL A 20 -9.52 1.25 8.84
C VAL A 20 -9.39 -0.15 8.22
N TRP A 21 -8.49 -0.31 7.24
CA TRP A 21 -8.23 -1.61 6.64
C TRP A 21 -7.75 -2.65 7.65
N ALA A 22 -6.86 -2.26 8.57
CA ALA A 22 -6.40 -3.14 9.64
C ALA A 22 -7.58 -3.65 10.48
N LYS A 23 -8.50 -2.76 10.87
CA LYS A 23 -9.71 -3.11 11.62
C LYS A 23 -10.64 -4.03 10.82
N ASP A 24 -10.89 -3.72 9.55
CA ASP A 24 -11.75 -4.54 8.68
C ASP A 24 -11.21 -5.98 8.54
N VAL A 25 -9.89 -6.15 8.48
CA VAL A 25 -9.24 -7.47 8.48
C VAL A 25 -9.47 -8.21 9.80
N GLU A 26 -9.33 -7.53 10.94
CA GLU A 26 -9.59 -8.17 12.23
C GLU A 26 -11.06 -8.62 12.35
N GLU A 27 -12.00 -7.78 11.91
CA GLU A 27 -13.44 -8.08 11.94
C GLU A 27 -13.79 -9.24 11.00
N ALA A 28 -13.34 -9.18 9.74
CA ALA A 28 -13.60 -10.23 8.75
C ALA A 28 -13.02 -11.60 9.14
N THR A 29 -11.96 -11.61 9.95
CA THR A 29 -11.33 -12.85 10.41
C THR A 29 -11.86 -13.36 11.75
N GLY A 30 -12.82 -12.64 12.36
CA GLY A 30 -13.33 -12.97 13.70
C GLY A 30 -12.24 -12.86 14.77
N GLY A 31 -11.29 -11.94 14.60
CA GLY A 31 -10.17 -11.71 15.52
C GLY A 31 -9.01 -12.70 15.43
N ARG A 32 -9.07 -13.66 14.50
CA ARG A 32 -7.97 -14.64 14.28
C ARG A 32 -6.71 -13.99 13.72
N VAL A 33 -6.88 -12.96 12.89
CA VAL A 33 -5.76 -12.14 12.41
C VAL A 33 -5.74 -10.86 13.20
N LYS A 34 -4.60 -10.59 13.83
CA LYS A 34 -4.30 -9.31 14.47
C LYS A 34 -3.31 -8.52 13.63
N VAL A 35 -3.66 -7.26 13.35
CA VAL A 35 -2.86 -6.38 12.49
C VAL A 35 -2.10 -5.39 13.36
N LEU A 36 -0.78 -5.48 13.34
CA LEU A 36 0.09 -4.54 14.03
C LEU A 36 0.69 -3.57 13.01
N THR A 37 0.30 -2.29 13.10
CA THR A 37 0.74 -1.25 12.18
C THR A 37 2.08 -0.64 12.61
N TYR A 38 2.95 -0.39 11.64
CA TYR A 38 4.26 0.23 11.80
C TYR A 38 4.35 1.50 10.95
N PRO A 39 3.78 2.62 11.44
CA PRO A 39 3.78 3.89 10.71
C PRO A 39 5.18 4.50 10.65
N GLY A 40 5.37 5.44 9.72
CA GLY A 40 6.52 6.34 9.69
C GLY A 40 7.86 5.64 9.41
N GLN A 41 7.85 4.54 8.66
CA GLN A 41 9.07 3.77 8.33
C GLN A 41 9.79 3.21 9.57
N THR A 42 9.04 2.86 10.62
CA THR A 42 9.59 2.32 11.87
C THR A 42 10.04 0.87 11.76
N LEU A 43 9.43 0.07 10.88
CA LEU A 43 9.86 -1.31 10.61
C LEU A 43 10.87 -1.42 9.46
N CYS A 44 10.61 -0.76 8.34
CA CYS A 44 11.48 -0.71 7.18
C CYS A 44 11.39 0.65 6.48
N LYS A 45 12.39 1.02 5.68
CA LYS A 45 12.33 2.23 4.85
C LYS A 45 11.41 2.02 3.66
N GLY A 46 10.80 3.10 3.17
CA GLY A 46 9.80 3.02 2.10
C GLY A 46 10.32 2.36 0.81
N LYS A 47 11.59 2.57 0.45
CA LYS A 47 12.22 1.93 -0.71
C LYS A 47 12.52 0.44 -0.50
N ASP A 48 12.64 0.02 0.76
CA ASP A 48 12.98 -1.35 1.14
C ASP A 48 11.73 -2.18 1.41
N THR A 49 10.53 -1.58 1.37
CA THR A 49 9.26 -2.25 1.70
C THR A 49 9.04 -3.50 0.85
N TRP A 50 9.38 -3.47 -0.45
CA TRP A 50 9.28 -4.65 -1.32
C TRP A 50 10.13 -5.82 -0.84
N ASP A 51 11.40 -5.56 -0.56
CA ASP A 51 12.34 -6.59 -0.10
C ASP A 51 12.04 -7.02 1.34
N ALA A 52 11.52 -6.12 2.17
CA ALA A 52 11.08 -6.42 3.54
C ALA A 52 9.88 -7.37 3.56
N VAL A 53 8.92 -7.20 2.65
CA VAL A 53 7.79 -8.14 2.51
C VAL A 53 8.28 -9.46 1.94
N LYS A 54 9.06 -9.43 0.85
CA LYS A 54 9.61 -10.65 0.23
C LYS A 54 10.47 -11.47 1.21
N GLY A 55 11.22 -10.80 2.08
CA GLY A 55 12.07 -11.41 3.10
C GLY A 55 11.34 -11.80 4.39
N GLY A 56 10.03 -11.55 4.51
CA GLY A 56 9.24 -11.90 5.70
C GLY A 56 9.51 -11.02 6.94
N ILE A 57 10.16 -9.87 6.77
CA ILE A 57 10.33 -8.88 7.85
C ILE A 57 8.99 -8.22 8.17
N ALA A 58 8.27 -7.82 7.12
CA ALA A 58 6.88 -7.37 7.17
C ALA A 58 5.98 -8.42 6.52
N ASP A 59 4.79 -8.64 7.08
CA ASP A 59 3.81 -9.55 6.46
C ASP A 59 3.03 -8.83 5.34
N VAL A 60 2.79 -7.53 5.54
CA VAL A 60 2.12 -6.65 4.59
C VAL A 60 2.90 -5.33 4.51
N GLY A 61 3.03 -4.80 3.30
CA GLY A 61 3.68 -3.52 3.05
C GLY A 61 2.81 -2.63 2.18
N TRP A 62 2.71 -1.36 2.55
CA TRP A 62 2.15 -0.34 1.67
C TRP A 62 3.30 0.44 1.05
N ALA A 63 3.26 0.62 -0.27
CA ALA A 63 4.22 1.44 -1.00
C ALA A 63 3.61 1.92 -2.33
N PHE A 64 4.20 2.99 -2.87
CA PHE A 64 3.92 3.44 -4.23
C PHE A 64 4.85 2.72 -5.21
N GLU A 65 4.33 2.28 -6.37
CA GLU A 65 5.14 1.56 -7.37
C GLU A 65 6.32 2.39 -7.89
N GLY A 66 6.19 3.72 -7.90
CA GLY A 66 7.28 4.64 -8.24
C GLY A 66 8.52 4.53 -7.34
N LEU A 67 8.41 3.91 -6.16
CA LEU A 67 9.57 3.60 -5.30
C LEU A 67 10.41 2.44 -5.83
N PHE A 68 9.90 1.69 -6.81
CA PHE A 68 10.50 0.45 -7.31
C PHE A 68 10.68 0.49 -8.85
N PRO A 69 11.62 1.30 -9.37
CA PRO A 69 11.81 1.47 -10.81
C PRO A 69 12.01 0.13 -11.53
N GLY A 70 11.28 -0.08 -12.63
CA GLY A 70 11.40 -1.26 -13.49
C GLY A 70 10.78 -2.56 -12.94
N LYS A 71 10.19 -2.56 -11.74
CA LYS A 71 9.54 -3.77 -11.19
C LYS A 71 8.11 -3.97 -11.68
N PHE A 72 7.43 -2.91 -12.13
CA PHE A 72 6.01 -2.90 -12.47
C PHE A 72 5.79 -2.39 -13.91
N PRO A 73 6.08 -3.18 -14.95
CA PRO A 73 6.01 -2.71 -16.34
C PRO A 73 4.58 -2.44 -16.83
N VAL A 74 3.59 -3.16 -16.30
CA VAL A 74 2.18 -3.03 -16.68
C VAL A 74 1.53 -1.93 -15.85
N THR A 75 1.44 -2.11 -14.54
CA THR A 75 0.79 -1.13 -13.64
C THR A 75 1.54 0.20 -13.55
N GLY A 76 2.86 0.22 -13.80
CA GLY A 76 3.67 1.44 -13.81
C GLY A 76 3.25 2.49 -14.85
N VAL A 77 2.45 2.10 -15.86
CA VAL A 77 1.87 3.03 -16.86
C VAL A 77 1.05 4.14 -16.17
N VAL A 78 0.41 3.87 -15.03
CA VAL A 78 -0.40 4.88 -14.32
C VAL A 78 0.41 6.09 -13.83
N PHE A 79 1.74 5.97 -13.76
CA PHE A 79 2.64 7.05 -13.35
C PHE A 79 3.11 7.94 -14.52
N LEU A 80 2.71 7.63 -15.76
CA LEU A 80 3.07 8.49 -16.90
C LEU A 80 2.40 9.86 -16.80
N PRO A 81 3.11 10.94 -17.14
CA PRO A 81 2.54 12.28 -17.20
C PRO A 81 1.27 12.32 -18.05
N CYS A 82 0.33 13.17 -17.66
CA CYS A 82 -0.95 13.41 -18.35
C CYS A 82 -1.98 12.28 -18.29
N LEU A 83 -1.62 11.05 -17.89
CA LEU A 83 -2.62 9.99 -17.68
C LEU A 83 -3.41 10.20 -16.40
N SER A 84 -2.80 10.74 -15.34
CA SER A 84 -3.42 11.01 -14.03
C SER A 84 -4.24 12.31 -13.93
N GLN A 85 -4.32 13.09 -15.01
CA GLN A 85 -4.85 14.46 -15.02
C GLN A 85 -6.32 14.56 -15.47
N ARG A 86 -6.94 13.46 -15.92
CA ARG A 86 -8.26 13.47 -16.59
C ARG A 86 -9.40 12.87 -15.76
N GLY A 87 -9.13 12.33 -14.58
CA GLY A 87 -10.13 11.71 -13.69
C GLY A 87 -9.97 12.11 -12.21
N ASN A 88 -10.82 11.56 -11.35
CA ASN A 88 -10.70 11.71 -9.89
C ASN A 88 -9.95 10.49 -9.28
N ALA A 89 -9.57 10.58 -8.01
CA ALA A 89 -8.79 9.54 -7.33
C ALA A 89 -9.48 8.16 -7.29
N GLN A 90 -10.83 8.12 -7.30
CA GLN A 90 -11.59 6.87 -7.30
C GLN A 90 -11.48 6.17 -8.65
N THR A 91 -11.68 6.91 -9.75
CA THR A 91 -11.51 6.38 -11.11
C THR A 91 -10.09 5.85 -11.32
N TYR A 92 -9.05 6.56 -10.85
CA TYR A 92 -7.68 6.08 -10.96
C TYR A 92 -7.43 4.79 -10.19
N THR A 93 -7.99 4.67 -8.98
CA THR A 93 -7.85 3.45 -8.19
C THR A 93 -8.49 2.26 -8.91
N HIS A 94 -9.68 2.44 -9.50
CA HIS A 94 -10.34 1.36 -10.25
C HIS A 94 -9.54 0.98 -11.50
N VAL A 95 -9.09 1.95 -12.30
CA VAL A 95 -8.28 1.67 -13.51
C VAL A 95 -6.99 0.93 -13.15
N LEU A 96 -6.33 1.32 -12.04
CA LEU A 96 -5.15 0.60 -11.56
C LEU A 96 -5.48 -0.84 -11.16
N MET A 97 -6.61 -1.06 -10.47
CA MET A 97 -7.03 -2.40 -10.08
C MET A 97 -7.44 -3.26 -11.27
N ASP A 98 -8.10 -2.69 -12.26
CA ASP A 98 -8.44 -3.39 -13.51
C ASP A 98 -7.15 -3.84 -14.23
N LEU A 99 -6.19 -2.93 -14.39
CA LEU A 99 -4.88 -3.21 -14.99
C LEU A 99 -4.04 -4.23 -14.21
N TYR A 100 -4.22 -4.31 -12.89
CA TYR A 100 -3.57 -5.33 -12.06
C TYR A 100 -4.18 -6.72 -12.25
N ASN A 101 -5.48 -6.79 -12.58
CA ASN A 101 -6.23 -8.03 -12.73
C ASN A 101 -6.26 -8.57 -14.17
N GLU A 102 -5.69 -7.83 -15.13
CA GLU A 102 -5.37 -8.32 -16.49
C GLU A 102 -4.24 -9.35 -16.47
#